data_AF-A0A8H1QTW3-F1
#
_entry.id   AF-A0A8H1QTW3-F1
#
_cell.length_a   1.000
_cell.length_b   1.000
_cell.length_c   1.000
_cell.angle_alpha   90.00
_cell.angle_beta   90.00
_cell.angle_gamma   90.00
#
_symmetry.space_group_name_H-M   'P 1'
#
loop_
_entity.id
_entity.type
_entity.pdbx_description
1 polymer ?
#
loop_
_entity_poly.entity_id
_entity_poly.type
_entity_poly.pdbx_seq_one_letter_code
_entity_poly.pdbx_strand_id
1 'polypeptide(L)'
;MHREGQQKAEDTRFPWLWLLPGFLVVLGLVVWGIVVYPDLPDRVPQHFGSDGVDQYADKSVFSVFLPVLVPAGMLVVMAGTAYATLRMTPGSELPPGRSVSPFVNRPATRAGARRLARAQLFLAFCVGLTMAGACTAMWSTDPQHETATSQLLVLVLAPMAVGVGAVLLTALRDRAAPVAGGRGGPPTSG
;
A
#
# COMPACT_ATOMS: atom_id res chain seq x y z
N MET A 1 -12.91 14.40 -31.56
CA MET A 1 -13.20 15.26 -30.39
C MET A 1 -13.97 14.56 -29.26
N HIS A 2 -15.14 13.93 -29.47
CA HIS A 2 -15.91 13.33 -28.36
C HIS A 2 -15.18 12.16 -27.65
N ARG A 3 -14.41 11.35 -28.39
CA ARG A 3 -13.66 10.18 -27.87
C ARG A 3 -12.43 10.56 -27.05
N GLU A 4 -11.68 11.58 -27.48
CA GLU A 4 -10.46 12.07 -26.80
C GLU A 4 -10.79 12.71 -25.44
N GLY A 5 -11.92 13.44 -25.36
CA GLY A 5 -12.41 14.01 -24.10
C GLY A 5 -12.80 12.95 -23.07
N GLN A 6 -13.45 11.87 -23.52
CA GLN A 6 -13.80 10.75 -22.62
C GLN A 6 -12.58 9.95 -22.18
N GLN A 7 -11.62 9.71 -23.09
CA GLN A 7 -10.41 8.97 -22.76
C GLN A 7 -9.51 9.75 -21.79
N LYS A 8 -9.41 11.07 -21.92
CA LYS A 8 -8.71 11.93 -20.94
C LYS A 8 -9.42 12.02 -19.59
N ALA A 9 -10.75 11.94 -19.57
CA ALA A 9 -11.55 11.95 -18.34
C ALA A 9 -11.49 10.60 -17.61
N GLU A 10 -11.57 9.50 -18.35
CA GLU A 10 -11.33 8.16 -17.81
C GLU A 10 -9.89 8.09 -17.29
N ASP A 11 -8.93 8.64 -18.06
CA ASP A 11 -7.63 9.19 -17.67
C ASP A 11 -7.29 9.25 -16.17
N THR A 12 -8.13 10.05 -15.51
CA THR A 12 -7.90 10.70 -14.23
C THR A 12 -8.81 10.18 -13.12
N ARG A 13 -9.69 9.21 -13.41
CA ARG A 13 -10.60 8.66 -12.39
C ARG A 13 -9.82 7.87 -11.34
N PHE A 14 -10.16 8.12 -10.09
CA PHE A 14 -9.59 7.38 -8.96
C PHE A 14 -10.08 5.92 -8.98
N PRO A 15 -9.19 4.93 -8.79
CA PRO A 15 -9.53 3.51 -8.88
C PRO A 15 -10.22 3.01 -7.59
N TRP A 16 -11.45 3.44 -7.34
CA TRP A 16 -12.21 3.10 -6.12
C TRP A 16 -12.30 1.59 -5.83
N LEU A 17 -12.44 0.77 -6.87
CA LEU A 17 -12.49 -0.69 -6.73
C LEU A 17 -11.20 -1.29 -6.13
N TRP A 18 -10.05 -0.61 -6.28
CA TRP A 18 -8.78 -1.04 -5.71
C TRP A 18 -8.60 -0.61 -4.24
N LEU A 19 -9.39 0.35 -3.78
CA LEU A 19 -9.44 0.75 -2.37
C LEU A 19 -10.25 -0.26 -1.54
N LEU A 20 -11.27 -0.86 -2.16
CA LEU A 20 -12.25 -1.71 -1.49
C LEU A 20 -11.62 -2.88 -0.70
N PRO A 21 -10.65 -3.66 -1.22
CA PRO A 21 -10.06 -4.76 -0.46
C PRO A 21 -9.37 -4.28 0.82
N GLY A 22 -8.57 -3.20 0.74
CA GLY A 22 -7.90 -2.63 1.91
C GLY A 22 -8.90 -2.10 2.93
N PHE A 23 -9.96 -1.43 2.47
CA PHE A 23 -11.04 -0.96 3.33
C PHE A 23 -11.76 -2.11 4.05
N LEU A 24 -12.09 -3.18 3.34
CA LEU A 24 -12.75 -4.35 3.92
C LEU A 24 -11.88 -5.05 4.96
N VAL A 25 -10.56 -5.11 4.77
CA VAL A 25 -9.65 -5.65 5.79
C VAL A 25 -9.65 -4.79 7.05
N VAL A 26 -9.56 -3.46 6.92
CA VAL A 26 -9.60 -2.55 8.08
C VAL A 26 -10.95 -2.66 8.80
N LEU A 27 -12.06 -2.66 8.05
CA LEU A 27 -13.39 -2.83 8.63
C LEU A 27 -13.54 -4.18 9.35
N GLY A 28 -13.04 -5.25 8.73
CA GLY A 28 -13.01 -6.59 9.31
C GLY A 28 -12.22 -6.63 10.62
N LEU A 29 -11.05 -5.97 10.67
CA LEU A 29 -10.25 -5.86 11.90
C LEU A 29 -10.96 -5.07 13.00
N VAL A 30 -11.66 -3.98 12.66
CA VAL A 30 -12.47 -3.24 13.64
C VAL A 30 -13.58 -4.12 14.19
N VAL A 31 -14.36 -4.78 13.33
CA VAL A 31 -15.47 -5.66 13.76
C VAL A 31 -14.94 -6.83 14.59
N TRP A 32 -13.88 -7.48 14.14
CA TRP A 32 -13.28 -8.60 14.85
C TRP A 32 -12.71 -8.19 16.21
N GLY A 33 -12.02 -7.05 16.27
CA GLY A 33 -11.53 -6.48 17.52
C GLY A 33 -12.66 -6.19 18.50
N ILE A 34 -13.79 -5.63 18.05
CA ILE A 34 -14.98 -5.39 18.89
C ILE A 34 -15.53 -6.71 19.44
N VAL A 35 -15.59 -7.76 18.62
CA VAL A 35 -16.11 -9.08 19.01
C VAL A 35 -15.21 -9.74 20.06
N VAL A 36 -13.89 -9.67 19.91
CA VAL A 36 -12.93 -10.35 20.81
C VAL A 36 -12.62 -9.53 22.08
N TYR A 37 -12.76 -8.20 22.04
CA TYR A 37 -12.42 -7.31 23.16
C TYR A 37 -12.95 -7.74 24.54
N PRO A 38 -14.20 -8.22 24.70
CA PRO A 38 -14.72 -8.64 26.00
C PRO A 38 -13.95 -9.81 26.61
N ASP A 39 -13.51 -10.75 25.77
CA ASP A 39 -12.87 -12.00 26.17
C ASP A 39 -11.35 -11.89 26.33
N LEU A 40 -10.77 -10.75 25.95
CA LEU A 40 -9.33 -10.52 26.12
C LEU A 40 -8.93 -10.48 27.61
N PRO A 41 -7.76 -11.04 27.95
CA PRO A 41 -7.21 -10.95 29.30
C PRO A 41 -6.91 -9.51 29.72
N ASP A 42 -6.74 -9.28 31.03
CA ASP A 42 -6.43 -7.95 31.58
C ASP A 42 -5.10 -7.38 31.06
N ARG A 43 -4.20 -8.23 30.58
CA ARG A 43 -2.94 -7.83 29.95
C ARG A 43 -2.84 -8.41 28.56
N VAL A 44 -2.55 -7.56 27.58
CA VAL A 44 -2.42 -7.91 26.17
C VAL A 44 -0.96 -7.79 25.71
N PRO A 45 -0.46 -8.73 24.89
CA PRO A 45 0.85 -8.62 24.25
C PRO A 45 0.99 -7.30 23.49
N GLN A 46 2.19 -6.73 23.46
CA GLN A 46 2.49 -5.52 22.67
C GLN A 46 3.75 -5.68 21.81
N HIS A 47 4.70 -6.49 22.26
CA HIS A 47 5.94 -6.75 21.53
C HIS A 47 6.26 -8.24 21.56
N PHE A 48 6.73 -8.75 20.42
CA PHE A 48 7.12 -10.14 20.20
C PHE A 48 8.60 -10.15 19.85
N GLY A 49 9.43 -10.61 20.80
CA GLY A 49 10.85 -10.85 20.62
C GLY A 49 11.15 -12.24 20.03
N SER A 50 12.42 -12.62 19.98
CA SER A 50 12.84 -13.93 19.47
C SER A 50 12.33 -15.11 20.31
N ASP A 51 12.09 -14.87 21.60
CA ASP A 51 11.75 -15.89 22.58
C ASP A 51 10.25 -15.86 22.96
N GLY A 52 9.42 -15.10 22.22
CA GLY A 52 7.99 -14.92 22.48
C GLY A 52 7.63 -13.48 22.88
N VAL A 53 6.54 -13.32 23.63
CA VAL A 53 6.09 -12.00 24.09
C VAL A 53 7.01 -11.49 25.19
N ASP A 54 7.69 -10.37 24.96
CA ASP A 54 8.60 -9.75 25.93
C ASP A 54 8.01 -8.47 26.56
N GLN A 55 6.92 -7.93 25.99
CA GLN A 55 6.18 -6.81 26.58
C GLN A 55 4.66 -6.97 26.49
N TYR A 56 4.00 -6.50 27.56
CA TYR A 56 2.56 -6.51 27.76
C TYR A 56 2.07 -5.12 28.18
N ALA A 57 0.86 -4.74 27.77
CA ALA A 57 0.14 -3.57 28.25
C ALA A 57 -1.18 -3.97 28.91
N ASP A 58 -1.69 -3.11 29.78
CA ASP A 58 -3.02 -3.28 30.36
C ASP A 58 -4.09 -3.18 29.27
N LYS A 59 -5.16 -3.97 29.41
CA LYS A 59 -6.29 -3.98 28.48
C LYS A 59 -6.97 -2.61 28.50
N SER A 60 -6.99 -1.98 27.34
CA SER A 60 -7.72 -0.75 27.09
C SER A 60 -8.13 -0.70 25.62
N VAL A 61 -9.11 0.13 25.29
CA VAL A 61 -9.50 0.36 23.89
C VAL A 61 -8.30 0.81 23.07
N PHE A 62 -7.43 1.65 23.63
CA PHE A 62 -6.26 2.13 22.93
C PHE A 62 -5.23 1.02 22.66
N SER A 63 -4.82 0.28 23.68
CA SER A 63 -3.81 -0.79 23.54
C SER A 63 -4.27 -1.92 22.61
N VAL A 64 -5.57 -2.22 22.58
CA VAL A 64 -6.14 -3.28 21.73
C VAL A 64 -6.33 -2.84 20.27
N PHE A 65 -6.77 -1.60 20.03
CA PHE A 65 -7.09 -1.11 18.68
C PHE A 65 -5.95 -0.34 18.00
N LEU A 66 -4.85 -0.01 18.71
CA LEU A 66 -3.69 0.65 18.11
C LEU A 66 -3.14 -0.10 16.87
N PRO A 67 -3.03 -1.44 16.86
CA PRO A 67 -2.63 -2.17 15.66
C PRO A 67 -3.60 -2.01 14.48
N VAL A 68 -4.89 -1.74 14.72
CA VAL A 68 -5.89 -1.50 13.66
C VAL A 68 -5.75 -0.09 13.07
N LEU A 69 -5.29 0.88 13.87
CA LEU A 69 -5.03 2.24 13.40
C LEU A 69 -3.86 2.30 12.40
N VAL A 70 -2.88 1.42 12.52
CA VAL A 70 -1.73 1.36 11.61
C VAL A 70 -2.14 1.09 10.14
N PRO A 71 -2.87 0.00 9.80
CA PRO A 71 -3.30 -0.26 8.43
C PRO A 71 -4.37 0.74 7.98
N ALA A 72 -5.20 1.28 8.89
CA ALA A 72 -6.15 2.36 8.55
C ALA A 72 -5.41 3.64 8.09
N GLY A 73 -4.42 4.08 8.87
CA GLY A 73 -3.58 5.23 8.52
C GLY A 73 -2.78 4.98 7.23
N MET A 74 -2.20 3.79 7.07
CA MET A 74 -1.49 3.42 5.86
C MET A 74 -2.41 3.42 4.63
N LEU A 75 -3.65 2.94 4.75
CA LEU A 75 -4.63 2.99 3.67
C LEU A 75 -4.93 4.43 3.24
N VAL A 76 -5.10 5.34 4.20
CA VAL A 76 -5.32 6.77 3.93
C VAL A 76 -4.11 7.38 3.21
N VAL A 77 -2.89 7.12 3.70
CA VAL A 77 -1.65 7.62 3.08
C VAL A 77 -1.48 7.08 1.66
N MET A 78 -1.71 5.78 1.44
CA MET A 78 -1.61 5.17 0.13
C MET A 78 -2.70 5.66 -0.83
N ALA A 79 -3.93 5.87 -0.35
CA ALA A 79 -5.00 6.48 -1.15
C ALA A 79 -4.67 7.93 -1.53
N GLY A 80 -4.16 8.72 -0.58
CA GLY A 80 -3.74 10.10 -0.81
C GLY A 80 -2.58 10.19 -1.81
N THR A 81 -1.57 9.34 -1.69
CA THR A 81 -0.45 9.30 -2.63
C THR A 81 -0.88 8.80 -4.01
N ALA A 82 -1.75 7.78 -4.09
CA ALA A 82 -2.35 7.34 -5.35
C ALA A 82 -3.15 8.45 -6.03
N TYR A 83 -3.94 9.21 -5.25
CA TYR A 83 -4.67 10.38 -5.75
C TYR A 83 -3.70 11.45 -6.29
N ALA A 84 -2.65 11.78 -5.54
CA ALA A 84 -1.62 12.73 -5.97
C ALA A 84 -0.92 12.26 -7.26
N THR A 85 -0.54 10.99 -7.35
CA THR A 85 0.08 10.38 -8.54
C THR A 85 -0.80 10.52 -9.78
N LEU A 86 -2.11 10.32 -9.66
CA LEU A 86 -3.05 10.47 -10.79
C LEU A 86 -3.25 11.93 -11.22
N ARG A 87 -3.07 12.88 -10.30
CA ARG A 87 -3.18 14.33 -10.56
C ARG A 87 -1.89 14.94 -11.11
N MET A 88 -0.74 14.28 -10.92
CA MET A 88 0.51 14.73 -11.50
C MET A 88 0.45 14.70 -13.04
N THR A 89 0.96 15.73 -13.69
CA THR A 89 1.21 15.72 -15.13
C THR A 89 2.36 14.73 -15.41
N PRO A 90 2.22 13.73 -16.27
CA PRO A 90 3.29 12.78 -16.59
C PRO A 90 4.45 13.45 -17.33
N GLY A 91 5.60 12.79 -17.36
CA GLY A 91 6.78 13.25 -18.10
C GLY A 91 6.53 13.40 -19.62
N SER A 92 5.77 12.48 -20.21
CA SER A 92 5.39 12.52 -21.64
C SER A 92 4.54 13.73 -22.06
N GLU A 93 3.93 14.44 -21.11
CA GLU A 93 3.10 15.62 -21.37
C GLU A 93 3.82 16.94 -21.05
N LEU A 94 5.10 16.89 -20.65
CA LEU A 94 5.89 18.08 -20.37
C LEU A 94 6.37 18.74 -21.68
N PRO A 95 6.39 20.08 -21.76
CA PRO A 95 7.01 20.78 -22.88
C PRO A 95 8.49 20.41 -23.06
N PRO A 96 8.99 20.32 -24.32
CA PRO A 96 10.40 20.09 -24.58
C PRO A 96 11.29 21.10 -23.83
N GLY A 97 12.34 20.62 -23.16
CA GLY A 97 13.27 21.46 -22.40
C GLY A 97 12.82 21.84 -20.98
N ARG A 98 11.60 21.50 -20.56
CA ARG A 98 11.17 21.72 -19.18
C ARG A 98 11.71 20.62 -18.25
N SER A 99 12.83 20.91 -17.59
CA SER A 99 13.32 20.08 -16.48
C SER A 99 12.43 20.28 -15.24
N VAL A 100 12.01 19.18 -14.62
CA VAL A 100 11.32 19.19 -13.32
C VAL A 100 12.28 18.70 -12.25
N SER A 101 12.03 19.11 -11.00
CA SER A 101 12.88 18.76 -9.85
C SER A 101 13.18 17.25 -9.79
N PRO A 102 14.46 16.85 -9.61
CA PRO A 102 14.85 15.44 -9.48
C PRO A 102 14.29 14.79 -8.21
N PHE A 103 13.86 15.59 -7.23
CA PHE A 103 13.26 15.11 -5.98
C PHE A 103 11.80 14.68 -6.16
N VAL A 104 11.16 14.97 -7.30
CA VAL A 104 9.78 14.57 -7.59
C VAL A 104 9.79 13.41 -8.56
N ASN A 105 9.54 12.20 -8.04
CA ASN A 105 9.40 11.00 -8.85
C ASN A 105 8.07 11.04 -9.62
N ARG A 106 8.11 11.50 -10.86
CA ARG A 106 6.96 11.72 -11.72
C ARG A 106 6.72 10.50 -12.62
N PRO A 107 5.46 10.05 -12.81
CA PRO A 107 5.16 8.98 -13.76
C PRO A 107 5.54 9.36 -15.20
N ALA A 108 6.06 8.41 -15.97
CA ALA A 108 6.39 8.62 -17.38
C ALA A 108 5.14 8.86 -18.23
N THR A 109 4.07 8.10 -17.97
CA THR A 109 2.81 8.12 -18.74
C THR A 109 1.57 8.11 -17.83
N ARG A 110 0.40 8.50 -18.36
CA ARG A 110 -0.89 8.37 -17.64
C ARG A 110 -1.20 6.92 -17.28
N ALA A 111 -0.95 6.00 -18.19
CA ALA A 111 -1.11 4.56 -17.95
C ALA A 111 -0.17 4.07 -16.81
N GLY A 112 1.06 4.59 -16.78
CA GLY A 112 2.02 4.41 -15.70
C GLY A 112 1.50 4.88 -14.35
N ALA A 113 1.03 6.13 -14.29
CA ALA A 113 0.45 6.73 -13.09
C ALA A 113 -0.67 5.87 -12.49
N ARG A 114 -1.56 5.32 -13.34
CA ARG A 114 -2.64 4.42 -12.90
C ARG A 114 -2.15 3.08 -12.39
N ARG A 115 -1.16 2.48 -13.05
CA ARG A 115 -0.57 1.23 -12.58
C ARG A 115 0.09 1.41 -11.21
N LEU A 116 0.79 2.53 -11.02
CA LEU A 116 1.40 2.87 -9.75
C LEU A 116 0.34 3.13 -8.66
N ALA A 117 -0.71 3.89 -8.97
CA ALA A 117 -1.84 4.12 -8.07
C ALA A 117 -2.51 2.81 -7.61
N ARG A 118 -2.75 1.87 -8.54
CA ARG A 118 -3.30 0.54 -8.22
C ARG A 118 -2.33 -0.27 -7.35
N ALA A 119 -1.03 -0.23 -7.64
CA ALA A 119 -0.02 -0.92 -6.85
C ALA A 119 0.10 -0.36 -5.42
N GLN A 120 -0.04 0.96 -5.23
CA GLN A 120 -0.06 1.59 -3.91
C GLN A 120 -1.27 1.12 -3.06
N LEU A 121 -2.46 1.08 -3.67
CA LEU A 121 -3.66 0.59 -3.00
C LEU A 121 -3.58 -0.92 -2.68
N PHE A 122 -2.98 -1.70 -3.58
CA PHE A 122 -2.70 -3.11 -3.35
C PHE A 122 -1.70 -3.31 -2.19
N LEU A 123 -0.64 -2.49 -2.12
CA LEU A 123 0.28 -2.51 -0.98
C LEU A 123 -0.45 -2.20 0.33
N ALA A 124 -1.38 -1.24 0.36
CA ALA A 124 -2.18 -0.97 1.56
C ALA A 124 -3.01 -2.19 2.01
N PHE A 125 -3.59 -2.92 1.05
CA PHE A 125 -4.27 -4.19 1.34
C PHE A 125 -3.30 -5.23 1.93
N CYS A 126 -2.11 -5.39 1.35
CA CYS A 126 -1.07 -6.29 1.87
C CYS A 126 -0.61 -5.93 3.28
N VAL A 127 -0.47 -4.63 3.58
CA VAL A 127 -0.19 -4.14 4.95
C VAL A 127 -1.33 -4.52 5.90
N GLY A 128 -2.59 -4.37 5.46
CA GLY A 128 -3.76 -4.80 6.23
C GLY A 128 -3.72 -6.29 6.56
N LEU A 129 -3.41 -7.16 5.59
CA LEU A 129 -3.29 -8.61 5.82
C LEU A 129 -2.17 -8.96 6.80
N THR A 130 -1.02 -8.30 6.64
CA THR A 130 0.12 -8.44 7.56
C THR A 130 -0.32 -8.11 8.98
N MET A 131 -1.03 -6.99 9.14
CA MET A 131 -1.48 -6.54 10.45
C MET A 131 -2.62 -7.40 11.02
N ALA A 132 -3.45 -8.00 10.16
CA ALA A 132 -4.44 -8.98 10.59
C ALA A 132 -3.80 -10.20 11.25
N GLY A 133 -2.68 -10.69 10.69
CA GLY A 133 -1.91 -11.75 11.33
C GLY A 133 -1.25 -11.30 12.64
N ALA A 134 -0.75 -10.06 12.73
CA ALA A 134 -0.28 -9.52 14.02
C ALA A 134 -1.41 -9.47 15.07
N CYS A 135 -2.63 -9.09 14.66
CA CYS A 135 -3.80 -9.09 15.53
C CYS A 135 -4.19 -10.52 15.96
N THR A 136 -4.02 -11.56 15.12
CA THR A 136 -4.24 -12.95 15.56
C THR A 136 -3.33 -13.36 16.72
N ALA A 137 -2.06 -12.94 16.69
CA ALA A 137 -1.13 -13.22 17.77
C ALA A 137 -1.49 -12.41 19.03
N MET A 138 -1.77 -11.11 18.86
CA MET A 138 -2.06 -10.21 19.98
C MET A 138 -3.39 -10.50 20.67
N TRP A 139 -4.41 -10.93 19.93
CA TRP A 139 -5.74 -11.23 20.44
C TRP A 139 -5.95 -12.72 20.73
N SER A 140 -4.87 -13.51 20.75
CA SER A 140 -4.96 -14.90 21.19
C SER A 140 -5.26 -14.96 22.69
N THR A 141 -6.30 -15.71 23.05
CA THR A 141 -6.73 -15.91 24.45
C THR A 141 -6.03 -17.11 25.10
N ASP A 142 -5.14 -17.78 24.37
CA ASP A 142 -4.46 -19.00 24.78
C ASP A 142 -2.95 -18.75 24.98
N PRO A 143 -2.44 -18.82 26.23
CA PRO A 143 -1.02 -18.66 26.54
C PRO A 143 -0.11 -19.71 25.87
N GLN A 144 -0.65 -20.85 25.42
CA GLN A 144 0.17 -21.89 24.77
C GLN A 144 0.58 -21.54 23.32
N HIS A 145 0.05 -20.45 22.75
CA HIS A 145 0.44 -19.93 21.43
C HIS A 145 1.67 -18.99 21.47
N GLU A 146 2.39 -18.92 22.59
CA GLU A 146 3.53 -18.01 22.80
C GLU A 146 4.74 -18.24 21.88
N THR A 147 4.81 -19.38 21.20
CA THR A 147 5.79 -19.59 20.12
C THR A 147 5.17 -19.19 18.78
N ALA A 148 5.31 -17.91 18.42
CA ALA A 148 5.19 -17.48 17.04
C ALA A 148 6.21 -18.27 16.22
N THR A 149 5.77 -19.38 15.63
CA THR A 149 6.63 -20.26 14.83
C THR A 149 7.18 -19.41 13.68
N SER A 150 8.44 -19.58 13.30
CA SER A 150 9.05 -18.86 12.16
C SER A 150 8.17 -18.90 10.89
N GLN A 151 7.35 -19.94 10.73
CA GLN A 151 6.33 -20.08 9.70
C GLN A 151 5.22 -19.00 9.76
N LEU A 152 4.72 -18.65 10.95
CA LEU A 152 3.73 -17.58 11.13
C LEU A 152 4.32 -16.23 10.74
N LEU A 153 5.57 -15.95 11.13
CA LEU A 153 6.29 -14.75 10.72
C LEU A 153 6.42 -14.65 9.20
N VAL A 154 6.80 -15.74 8.52
CA VAL A 154 6.87 -15.78 7.05
C VAL A 154 5.49 -15.54 6.43
N LEU A 155 4.44 -16.19 6.95
CA LEU A 155 3.08 -16.03 6.46
C LEU A 155 2.59 -14.58 6.60
N VAL A 156 2.92 -13.92 7.72
CA VAL A 156 2.55 -12.54 8.02
C VAL A 156 3.31 -11.55 7.13
N LEU A 157 4.61 -11.77 6.90
CA LEU A 157 5.46 -10.86 6.14
C LEU A 157 5.37 -11.05 4.61
N ALA A 158 4.97 -12.22 4.14
CA ALA A 158 4.88 -12.51 2.71
C ALA A 158 3.94 -11.55 1.94
N PRO A 159 2.72 -11.23 2.41
CA PRO A 159 1.86 -10.22 1.77
C PRO A 159 2.57 -8.87 1.61
N MET A 160 3.24 -8.38 2.66
CA MET A 160 4.00 -7.13 2.61
C MET A 160 5.09 -7.18 1.53
N ALA A 161 5.88 -8.24 1.49
CA ALA A 161 6.94 -8.41 0.49
C ALA A 161 6.38 -8.40 -0.94
N VAL A 162 5.24 -9.06 -1.16
CA VAL A 162 4.53 -9.07 -2.45
C VAL A 162 4.04 -7.67 -2.82
N GLY A 163 3.43 -6.94 -1.89
CA GLY A 163 2.96 -5.58 -2.10
C GLY A 163 4.10 -4.61 -2.47
N VAL A 164 5.21 -4.67 -1.74
CA VAL A 164 6.41 -3.86 -2.00
C VAL A 164 6.98 -4.22 -3.37
N GLY A 165 7.11 -5.52 -3.67
CA GLY A 165 7.55 -6.01 -4.97
C GLY A 165 6.68 -5.47 -6.12
N ALA A 166 5.36 -5.46 -5.97
CA ALA A 166 4.44 -4.93 -6.98
C ALA A 166 4.66 -3.42 -7.23
N VAL A 167 4.86 -2.62 -6.19
CA VAL A 167 5.16 -1.19 -6.31
C VAL A 167 6.51 -0.96 -6.99
N LEU A 168 7.55 -1.69 -6.58
CA LEU A 168 8.89 -1.56 -7.17
C LEU A 168 8.88 -1.96 -8.65
N LEU A 169 8.29 -3.11 -8.98
CA LEU A 169 8.20 -3.60 -10.36
C LEU A 169 7.42 -2.63 -11.26
N THR A 170 6.32 -2.06 -10.77
CA THR A 170 5.53 -1.08 -11.54
C THR A 170 6.30 0.23 -11.74
N ALA A 171 6.98 0.73 -10.71
CA ALA A 171 7.81 1.92 -10.82
C ALA A 171 9.01 1.72 -11.78
N LEU A 172 9.69 0.58 -11.71
CA LEU A 172 10.80 0.25 -12.61
C LEU A 172 10.34 0.12 -14.06
N ARG A 173 9.20 -0.54 -14.29
CA ARG A 173 8.61 -0.66 -15.64
C ARG A 173 8.18 0.69 -16.21
N ASP A 174 7.64 1.58 -15.37
CA ASP A 174 7.25 2.93 -15.81
C ASP A 174 8.48 3.77 -16.21
N ARG A 175 9.59 3.64 -15.48
CA ARG A 175 10.87 4.30 -15.83
C ARG A 175 11.50 3.79 -17.11
N ALA A 176 11.32 2.49 -17.41
CA ALA A 176 11.85 1.88 -18.63
C ALA A 176 11.03 2.20 -19.89
N ALA A 177 9.84 2.80 -19.76
CA ALA A 177 9.00 3.12 -20.91
C ALA A 177 9.65 4.24 -21.76
N PRO A 178 9.88 4.04 -23.08
CA PRO A 178 10.46 5.05 -23.93
C PRO A 178 9.59 6.31 -23.98
N VAL A 179 10.19 7.49 -23.78
CA VAL A 179 9.54 8.76 -24.05
C VAL A 179 9.35 8.86 -25.57
N ALA A 180 8.13 8.61 -26.04
CA ALA A 180 7.76 8.77 -27.44
C ALA A 180 7.91 10.25 -27.84
N GLY A 181 9.10 10.63 -28.31
CA GLY A 181 9.42 12.00 -28.68
C GLY A 181 10.86 12.23 -29.14
N GLY A 182 11.82 11.37 -28.76
CA GLY A 182 13.19 11.44 -29.28
C GLY A 182 13.31 10.82 -30.67
N ARG A 183 12.82 11.52 -31.71
CA ARG A 183 13.28 11.24 -33.09
C ARG A 183 14.77 11.61 -33.16
N GLY A 184 15.63 10.63 -32.86
CA GLY A 184 16.96 10.59 -33.46
C GLY A 184 16.77 10.35 -34.94
N GLY A 185 16.61 11.43 -35.71
CA GLY A 185 16.80 11.36 -37.16
C GLY A 185 18.24 10.93 -37.43
N PRO A 186 18.49 10.06 -38.42
CA PRO A 186 19.85 9.71 -38.79
C PRO A 186 20.62 10.98 -39.18
N PRO A 187 21.94 11.05 -38.91
CA PRO A 187 22.75 12.18 -39.35
C PRO A 187 22.65 12.27 -40.89
N THR A 188 22.06 13.35 -41.38
CA THR A 188 22.18 13.72 -42.78
C THR A 188 23.61 14.18 -42.98
N SER A 189 24.44 13.30 -43.53
CA SER A 189 25.76 13.61 -44.04
C SER A 189 25.63 14.70 -45.10
N GLY A 190 26.24 15.86 -44.85
CA GLY A 190 26.48 16.93 -45.80
C GLY A 190 27.92 17.40 -45.65
#